data_AF-Q3YA56-F1
#
_entry.id   AF-Q3YA56-F1
#
_cell.length_a   1.000
_cell.length_b   1.000
_cell.length_c   1.000
_cell.angle_alpha   90.00
_cell.angle_beta   90.00
_cell.angle_gamma   90.00
#
_symmetry.space_group_name_H-M   'P 1'
#
loop_
_entity.id
_entity.type
_entity.pdbx_description
1 polymer ?
#
loop_
_entity_poly.entity_id
_entity_poly.type
_entity_poly.pdbx_seq_one_letter_code
_entity_poly.pdbx_strand_id
1 'polypeptide(L)' 'MCASRTPTAHSQSYCFANKGTYRFTGSGPGTTVWVDKISTGNNWVNYHDANGTTVAYRKHYIISFPTRPPHVDWIEIL' A
#
# COMPACT_ATOMS: atom_id res chain seq x y z
N MET A 1 7.13 6.56 -0.92
CA MET A 1 5.99 6.08 -0.11
C MET A 1 6.26 4.65 0.31
N CYS A 2 5.83 4.24 1.49
CA CYS A 2 6.04 2.89 2.01
C CYS A 2 4.71 2.30 2.50
N ALA A 3 4.44 1.07 2.10
CA ALA A 3 3.36 0.23 2.61
C ALA A 3 3.99 -0.88 3.45
N SER A 4 3.53 -1.09 4.67
CA SER A 4 4.03 -2.17 5.51
C SER A 4 2.91 -3.06 6.00
N ARG A 5 3.24 -4.35 6.11
CA ARG A 5 2.44 -5.42 6.67
C ARG A 5 3.20 -6.00 7.84
N THR A 6 2.55 -6.14 8.98
CA THR A 6 3.14 -6.75 10.18
C THR A 6 2.37 -8.03 10.50
N PRO A 7 2.63 -9.15 9.79
CA PRO A 7 2.20 -10.45 10.28
C PRO A 7 2.91 -10.76 11.60
N THR A 8 2.27 -11.60 12.42
CA THR A 8 2.65 -11.99 13.78
C THR A 8 4.09 -12.51 13.96
N ALA A 9 4.83 -12.78 12.87
CA ALA A 9 6.22 -13.24 12.90
C ALA A 9 7.26 -12.28 12.29
N HIS A 10 6.93 -11.44 11.28
CA HIS A 10 7.90 -10.57 10.60
C HIS A 10 7.26 -9.38 9.90
N SER A 11 7.71 -8.14 10.16
CA SER A 11 7.23 -6.98 9.41
C SER A 11 7.85 -6.94 8.01
N GLN A 12 7.02 -6.89 6.98
CA GLN A 12 7.40 -6.66 5.58
C GLN A 12 7.06 -5.21 5.21
N SER A 13 8.01 -4.50 4.61
CA SER A 13 7.81 -3.12 4.15
C SER A 13 8.16 -3.01 2.67
N TYR A 14 7.22 -2.50 1.88
CA TYR A 14 7.35 -2.21 0.46
C TYR A 14 7.47 -0.69 0.27
N CYS A 15 8.65 -0.22 -0.10
CA CYS A 15 8.92 1.19 -0.32
C CYS A 15 9.15 1.47 -1.80
N PHE A 16 8.44 2.46 -2.32
CA PHE A 16 8.48 2.88 -3.72
C PHE A 16 8.70 4.39 -3.79
N ALA A 17 9.39 4.84 -4.84
CA ALA A 17 9.72 6.24 -5.05
C ALA A 17 9.52 6.60 -6.53
N ASN A 18 9.43 7.90 -6.82
CA ASN A 18 9.16 8.48 -8.15
C ASN A 18 7.74 8.21 -8.66
N LYS A 19 7.32 9.02 -9.65
CA LYS A 19 6.02 8.90 -10.31
C LYS A 19 5.95 7.59 -11.08
N GLY A 20 4.83 6.87 -10.95
CA GLY A 20 4.61 5.62 -11.67
C GLY A 20 3.63 4.69 -10.98
N THR A 21 3.30 3.61 -11.68
CA THR A 21 2.40 2.57 -11.20
C THR A 21 3.21 1.36 -10.71
N TYR A 22 2.96 0.94 -9.47
CA TYR A 22 3.61 -0.23 -8.88
C TYR A 22 2.54 -1.25 -8.46
N ARG A 23 2.69 -2.48 -8.93
CA ARG A 23 1.80 -3.60 -8.57
C ARG A 23 2.45 -4.45 -7.48
N PHE A 24 1.65 -4.90 -6.52
CA PHE A 24 2.15 -5.76 -5.46
C PHE A 24 2.16 -7.22 -5.91
N THR A 25 3.24 -7.65 -6.54
CA THR A 25 3.41 -9.03 -7.00
C THR A 25 4.00 -9.90 -5.89
N GLY A 26 3.16 -10.33 -4.94
CA GLY A 26 3.60 -11.10 -3.77
C GLY A 26 2.79 -12.38 -3.57
N SER A 27 3.16 -13.45 -4.30
CA SER A 27 2.78 -14.87 -4.12
C SER A 27 1.37 -15.35 -4.53
N GLY A 28 1.23 -15.86 -5.77
CA GLY A 28 0.09 -16.68 -6.23
C GLY A 28 -0.86 -16.03 -7.25
N PRO A 29 -1.76 -16.76 -7.92
CA PRO A 29 -2.73 -16.16 -8.83
C PRO A 29 -3.79 -15.37 -8.04
N GLY A 30 -3.95 -14.06 -8.35
CA GLY A 30 -4.83 -13.13 -7.62
C GLY A 30 -4.12 -12.21 -6.61
N THR A 31 -2.82 -11.95 -6.79
CA THR A 31 -1.94 -11.31 -5.79
C THR A 31 -2.21 -9.84 -5.50
N THR A 32 -2.84 -9.64 -4.36
CA THR A 32 -3.02 -8.39 -3.63
C THR A 32 -2.42 -8.55 -2.23
N VAL A 33 -1.91 -7.47 -1.62
CA VAL A 33 -1.24 -7.52 -0.31
C VAL A 33 -2.03 -6.78 0.76
N TRP A 34 -2.13 -7.38 1.95
CA TRP A 34 -2.69 -6.69 3.11
C TRP A 34 -1.69 -5.67 3.63
N VAL A 35 -2.13 -4.43 3.86
CA VAL A 35 -1.27 -3.35 4.34
C VAL A 35 -1.81 -2.83 5.67
N ASP A 36 -0.99 -2.90 6.71
CA ASP A 36 -1.35 -2.44 8.05
C ASP A 36 -0.94 -1.00 8.29
N LYS A 37 0.02 -0.47 7.52
CA LYS A 37 0.47 0.91 7.63
C LYS A 37 0.93 1.47 6.29
N ILE A 38 0.52 2.70 6.02
CA ILE A 38 0.93 3.46 4.85
C ILE A 38 1.63 4.73 5.32
N SER A 39 2.77 5.03 4.70
CA SER A 39 3.52 6.26 4.88
C SER A 39 3.80 6.89 3.52
N THR A 40 3.08 7.95 3.19
CA THR A 40 3.37 8.78 2.02
C THR A 40 4.37 9.86 2.42
N GLY A 41 5.51 9.88 1.73
CA GLY A 41 6.50 10.96 1.84
C GLY A 41 6.01 12.18 1.07
N ASN A 42 6.87 12.81 0.28
CA ASN A 42 6.50 13.99 -0.51
C ASN A 42 5.74 13.67 -1.82
N ASN A 43 4.98 12.58 -1.88
CA ASN A 43 4.24 12.19 -3.08
C ASN A 43 2.75 12.04 -2.79
N TRP A 44 1.91 12.35 -3.79
CA TRP A 44 0.52 11.94 -3.81
C TRP A 44 0.44 10.50 -4.29
N VAL A 45 -0.41 9.69 -3.66
CA VAL A 45 -0.51 8.27 -3.98
C VAL A 45 -1.96 7.84 -4.04
N ASN A 46 -2.35 7.21 -5.14
CA ASN A 46 -3.61 6.49 -5.24
C ASN A 46 -3.36 5.02 -4.90
N TYR A 47 -4.10 4.50 -3.93
CA TYR A 47 -4.14 3.09 -3.60
C TYR A 47 -5.35 2.45 -4.25
N HIS A 48 -5.11 1.36 -4.96
CA HIS A 48 -6.16 0.57 -5.58
C HIS A 48 -6.29 -0.74 -4.83
N ASP A 49 -7.44 -0.92 -4.21
CA ASP A 49 -7.78 -2.10 -3.43
C ASP A 49 -8.33 -3.20 -4.34
N ALA A 50 -8.11 -4.45 -3.95
CA ALA A 50 -8.61 -5.65 -4.62
C ALA A 50 -10.15 -5.65 -4.78
N ASN A 51 -10.85 -4.98 -3.86
CA ASN A 51 -12.30 -4.84 -3.86
C ASN A 51 -12.80 -3.74 -4.82
N GLY A 52 -11.92 -3.13 -5.62
CA GLY A 52 -12.26 -2.07 -6.57
C GLY A 52 -12.37 -0.67 -5.97
N THR A 53 -12.01 -0.51 -4.69
CA THR A 53 -11.98 0.80 -4.04
C THR A 53 -10.66 1.51 -4.32
N THR A 54 -10.72 2.78 -4.72
CA THR A 54 -9.53 3.62 -4.87
C THR A 54 -9.49 4.66 -3.77
N VAL A 55 -8.38 4.74 -3.04
CA VAL A 55 -8.18 5.71 -1.95
C VAL A 55 -6.98 6.59 -2.28
N ALA A 56 -7.22 7.89 -2.39
CA ALA A 56 -6.17 8.86 -2.61
C ALA A 56 -5.59 9.33 -1.27
N TYR A 57 -4.28 9.17 -1.09
CA TYR A 57 -3.53 9.68 0.04
C TYR A 57 -2.66 10.87 -0.40
N ARG A 58 -2.73 11.95 0.38
CA ARG A 58 -1.93 13.16 0.16
C ARG A 58 -0.48 12.92 0.57
N LYS A 59 0.40 13.85 0.19
CA LYS A 59 1.79 13.91 0.70
C LYS A 59 1.84 14.07 2.22
N HIS A 60 2.92 13.57 2.83
CA HIS A 60 3.22 13.59 4.27
C HIS A 60 2.10 12.99 5.12
N TYR A 61 1.50 11.89 4.65
CA TYR A 61 0.37 11.24 5.30
C TYR A 61 0.79 9.87 5.83
N ILE A 62 0.55 9.65 7.13
CA ILE A 62 0.83 8.36 7.78
C ILE A 62 -0.47 7.84 8.36
N ILE A 63 -0.88 6.65 7.94
CA ILE A 63 -2.08 5.98 8.41
C ILE A 63 -1.76 4.53 8.80
N SER A 64 -2.39 4.06 9.87
CA SER A 64 -2.25 2.69 10.38
C SER A 64 -3.63 2.07 10.53
N PHE A 65 -3.76 0.79 10.19
CA PHE A 65 -5.01 0.03 10.15
C PHE A 65 -4.95 -1.16 11.12
N PRO A 66 -5.25 -0.94 12.41
CA PRO A 66 -5.07 -1.98 13.43
C PRO A 66 -6.11 -3.11 13.37
N THR A 67 -7.30 -2.88 12.83
CA THR A 67 -8.42 -3.84 12.90
C THR A 67 -9.06 -4.18 11.56
N ARG A 68 -8.73 -3.45 10.49
CA ARG A 68 -9.23 -3.67 9.11
C ARG A 68 -8.21 -3.16 8.08
N PRO A 69 -7.09 -3.88 7.88
CA PRO A 69 -6.12 -3.49 6.87
C PRO A 69 -6.75 -3.56 5.47
N PRO A 70 -6.53 -2.56 4.60
CA PRO A 70 -6.92 -2.64 3.20
C PRO A 70 -6.12 -3.71 2.45
N HIS A 71 -6.73 -4.26 1.39
CA HIS A 71 -6.14 -5.27 0.53
C HIS A 71 -5.70 -4.65 -0.78
N VAL A 72 -4.43 -4.29 -0.89
CA VAL A 72 -3.92 -3.45 -1.98
C VAL A 72 -3.46 -4.29 -3.17
N ASP A 73 -3.99 -3.99 -4.35
CA ASP A 73 -3.57 -4.62 -5.62
C ASP A 73 -2.37 -3.88 -6.22
N TRP A 74 -2.55 -2.57 -6.39
CA TRP A 74 -1.54 -1.70 -6.97
C TRP A 74 -1.67 -0.28 -6.46
N ILE A 75 -0.62 0.48 -6.68
CA ILE A 75 -0.50 1.87 -6.26
C ILE A 75 -0.03 2.71 -7.43
N GLU A 76 -0.47 3.96 -7.43
CA GLU A 76 -0.05 4.98 -8.37
C GLU A 76 0.57 6.12 -7.59
N ILE A 77 1.81 6.45 -7.90
CA ILE A 77 2.46 7.67 -7.38
C ILE A 77 2.29 8.74 -8.45
N LEU A 78 1.65 9.86 -8.10
CA LEU A 78 1.33 10.99 -8.99
C LEU A 78 2.42 12.06 -9.04
#